data_AF-A0A1V6NBM5-F1
#
_entry.id   AF-A0A1V6NBM5-F1
#
_cell.length_a   1.000
_cell.length_b   1.000
_cell.length_c   1.000
_cell.angle_alpha   90.00
_cell.angle_beta   90.00
_cell.angle_gamma   90.00
#
_symmetry.space_group_name_H-M   'P 1'
#
loop_
_entity.id
_entity.type
_entity.pdbx_description
1 polymer ?
#
loop_
_entity_poly.entity_id
_entity_poly.type
_entity_poly.pdbx_seq_one_letter_code
_entity_poly.pdbx_strand_id
1 'polypeptide(L)'
;MIYPSLADIRPIPAPNDEQLELLTQLRLAQIWRNNARREILREARIIRRRAIRIQLEYATNGQPPRAQMLQGLRQWLEVLIHNMQVLRAQEEAAREMEEEIWANVR
;
A
#
# COMPACT_ATOMS: atom_id res chain seq x y z
N MET A 1 -7.66 -23.86 -56.36
CA MET A 1 -7.30 -24.05 -54.94
C MET A 1 -6.89 -22.68 -54.42
N ILE A 2 -7.76 -22.02 -53.65
CA ILE A 2 -7.53 -20.65 -53.15
C ILE A 2 -7.05 -20.80 -51.71
N TYR A 3 -5.81 -20.40 -51.42
CA TYR A 3 -5.32 -20.32 -50.05
C TYR A 3 -6.02 -19.15 -49.35
N PRO A 4 -6.57 -19.31 -48.14
CA PRO A 4 -7.05 -18.17 -47.38
C PRO A 4 -5.87 -17.25 -47.04
N SER A 5 -6.08 -15.95 -47.27
CA SER A 5 -5.15 -14.87 -46.93
C SER A 5 -4.69 -14.99 -45.48
N LEU A 6 -3.38 -15.10 -45.25
CA LEU A 6 -2.74 -15.06 -43.93
C LEU A 6 -2.72 -13.64 -43.32
N ALA A 7 -3.47 -12.70 -43.87
CA ALA A 7 -3.44 -11.30 -43.48
C ALA A 7 -4.78 -10.82 -42.95
N ASP A 8 -5.16 -11.29 -41.76
CA ASP A 8 -5.76 -10.39 -40.77
C ASP A 8 -4.75 -10.31 -39.60
N ILE A 9 -3.54 -9.83 -39.92
CA ILE A 9 -2.50 -9.49 -38.93
C ILE A 9 -2.97 -8.18 -38.30
N ARG A 10 -3.99 -8.25 -37.44
CA ARG A 10 -4.26 -7.14 -36.53
C ARG A 10 -3.11 -7.13 -35.54
N PRO A 11 -2.29 -6.07 -35.49
CA PRO A 11 -1.27 -5.97 -34.46
C PRO A 11 -1.96 -6.10 -33.10
N ILE A 12 -1.49 -7.02 -32.28
CA ILE A 12 -1.98 -7.14 -30.91
C ILE A 12 -1.64 -5.80 -30.25
N PRO A 13 -2.62 -5.09 -29.68
CA PRO A 13 -2.35 -3.85 -29.00
C PRO A 13 -1.40 -4.13 -27.84
N ALA A 14 -0.24 -3.49 -27.85
CA ALA A 14 0.83 -3.71 -26.89
C ALA A 14 1.36 -2.37 -26.39
N PRO A 15 1.80 -2.30 -25.12
CA PRO A 15 2.44 -1.11 -24.60
C PRO A 15 3.70 -0.76 -25.40
N ASN A 16 3.90 0.52 -25.69
CA ASN A 16 5.14 1.01 -26.27
C ASN A 16 6.28 1.03 -25.22
N ASP A 17 7.50 1.34 -25.65
CA ASP A 17 8.68 1.31 -24.77
C ASP A 17 8.54 2.22 -23.54
N GLU A 18 7.97 3.41 -23.72
CA GLU A 18 7.71 4.37 -22.62
C GLU A 18 6.69 3.81 -21.62
N GLN A 19 5.60 3.20 -22.10
CA GLN A 19 4.59 2.57 -21.28
C GLN A 19 5.15 1.35 -20.53
N LEU A 20 6.02 0.55 -21.17
CA LEU A 20 6.71 -0.57 -20.53
C LEU A 20 7.65 -0.10 -19.42
N GLU A 21 8.36 1.01 -19.65
CA GLU A 21 9.21 1.62 -18.62
C GLU A 21 8.37 2.07 -17.41
N LEU A 22 7.27 2.78 -17.64
CA LEU A 22 6.37 3.23 -16.58
C LEU A 22 5.78 2.05 -15.78
N LEU A 23 5.32 0.99 -16.45
CA LEU A 23 4.84 -0.24 -15.79
C LEU A 23 5.94 -0.90 -14.95
N THR A 24 7.19 -0.88 -15.44
CA THR A 24 8.34 -1.39 -14.70
C THR A 24 8.60 -0.56 -13.44
N GLN A 25 8.55 0.78 -13.54
CA GLN A 25 8.69 1.67 -12.40
C GLN A 25 7.57 1.47 -11.37
N LEU A 26 6.30 1.34 -11.81
CA LEU A 26 5.17 1.05 -10.93
C LEU A 26 5.35 -0.27 -10.17
N ARG A 27 5.91 -1.29 -10.82
CA ARG A 27 6.19 -2.59 -10.22
C ARG A 27 7.35 -2.55 -9.22
N LEU A 28 8.40 -1.79 -9.50
CA LEU A 28 9.47 -1.53 -8.52
C LEU A 28 8.92 -0.78 -7.31
N ALA A 29 8.11 0.25 -7.54
CA ALA A 29 7.42 1.00 -6.49
C ALA A 29 6.50 0.11 -5.62
N GLN A 30 5.91 -0.94 -6.21
CA GLN A 30 5.09 -1.90 -5.47
C GLN A 30 5.86 -2.66 -4.39
N ILE A 31 7.14 -2.96 -4.63
CA ILE A 31 8.00 -3.61 -3.64
C ILE A 31 8.15 -2.70 -2.41
N TRP A 32 8.42 -1.42 -2.63
CA TRP A 32 8.53 -0.42 -1.58
C TRP A 32 7.23 -0.26 -0.79
N ARG A 33 6.08 -0.15 -1.48
CA ARG A 33 4.76 -0.07 -0.84
C ARG A 33 4.43 -1.30 -0.01
N ASN A 34 4.74 -2.50 -0.51
CA ASN A 34 4.55 -3.75 0.23
C ASN A 34 5.40 -3.79 1.51
N ASN A 35 6.64 -3.30 1.44
CA ASN A 35 7.50 -3.19 2.62
C ASN A 35 6.96 -2.17 3.62
N ALA A 36 6.55 -0.98 3.16
CA ALA A 36 5.91 0.03 4.01
C ALA A 36 4.65 -0.52 4.71
N ARG A 37 3.80 -1.25 3.99
CA ARG A 37 2.63 -1.93 4.55
C ARG A 37 3.00 -2.90 5.66
N ARG A 38 4.07 -3.69 5.47
CA ARG A 38 4.54 -4.65 6.49
C ARG A 38 5.04 -3.93 7.74
N GLU A 39 5.77 -2.82 7.60
CA GLU A 39 6.24 -2.04 8.74
C GLU A 39 5.07 -1.41 9.50
N ILE A 40 4.12 -0.78 8.81
CA ILE A 40 2.88 -0.27 9.41
C ILE A 40 2.16 -1.36 10.23
N LEU A 41 1.99 -2.56 9.67
CA LEU A 41 1.36 -3.66 10.38
C LEU A 41 2.16 -4.14 11.60
N ARG A 42 3.50 -4.08 11.54
CA ARG A 42 4.36 -4.40 12.68
C ARG A 42 4.21 -3.35 13.78
N GLU A 43 4.24 -2.07 13.45
CA GLU A 43 4.03 -0.96 14.38
C GLU A 43 2.65 -1.05 15.04
N ALA A 44 1.60 -1.31 14.26
CA ALA A 44 0.25 -1.54 14.77
C ALA A 44 0.21 -2.64 15.84
N ARG A 45 0.92 -3.75 15.63
CA ARG A 45 1.01 -4.85 16.60
C ARG A 45 1.77 -4.46 17.86
N ILE A 46 2.79 -3.62 17.75
CA ILE A 46 3.54 -3.10 18.90
C ILE A 46 2.64 -2.19 19.74
N ILE A 47 1.95 -1.25 19.09
CA ILE A 47 1.01 -0.33 19.74
C ILE A 47 -0.11 -1.12 20.45
N ARG A 48 -0.72 -2.10 19.77
CA ARG A 48 -1.75 -2.96 20.36
C ARG A 48 -1.25 -3.69 21.59
N ARG A 49 -0.06 -4.31 21.53
CA ARG A 49 0.52 -5.02 22.67
C ARG A 49 0.80 -4.08 23.84
N ARG A 50 1.23 -2.85 23.57
CA ARG A 50 1.44 -1.81 24.59
C ARG A 50 0.13 -1.41 25.24
N ALA A 51 -0.92 -1.15 24.46
CA ALA A 51 -2.24 -0.82 24.98
C ALA A 51 -2.84 -1.93 25.86
N ILE A 52 -2.73 -3.19 25.43
CA ILE A 52 -3.19 -4.34 26.22
C ILE A 52 -2.43 -4.44 27.55
N ARG A 53 -1.11 -4.23 27.53
CA ARG A 53 -0.30 -4.26 28.76
C ARG A 53 -0.77 -3.20 29.75
N ILE A 54 -1.03 -1.99 29.28
CA ILE A 54 -1.52 -0.89 30.11
C ILE A 54 -2.87 -1.24 30.74
N GLN A 55 -3.78 -1.79 29.94
CA GLN A 55 -5.09 -2.22 30.42
C GLN A 55 -4.96 -3.32 31.48
N LEU A 56 -4.05 -4.28 31.29
CA LEU A 56 -3.78 -5.34 32.25
C LEU A 56 -3.17 -4.80 33.55
N GLU A 57 -2.18 -3.91 33.47
CA GLU A 57 -1.56 -3.27 34.64
C GLU A 57 -2.59 -2.52 35.48
N TYR A 58 -3.52 -1.81 34.83
CA TYR A 58 -4.63 -1.14 35.50
C TYR A 58 -5.56 -2.14 36.19
N ALA A 59 -5.97 -3.21 35.50
CA ALA A 59 -6.87 -4.22 36.04
C ALA A 59 -6.26 -4.98 37.23
N THR A 60 -4.95 -5.27 37.18
CA THR A 60 -4.25 -6.03 38.23
C THR A 60 -3.90 -5.16 39.44
N ASN A 61 -3.42 -3.93 39.21
CA ASN A 61 -2.84 -3.11 40.28
C ASN A 61 -3.74 -1.95 40.73
N GLY A 62 -4.88 -1.72 40.05
CA GLY A 62 -5.78 -0.59 40.29
C GLY A 62 -5.18 0.79 39.99
N GLN A 63 -3.93 0.84 39.52
CA GLN A 63 -3.20 2.07 39.28
C GLN A 63 -3.51 2.60 37.88
N PRO A 64 -4.15 3.78 37.75
CA PRO A 64 -4.49 4.33 36.46
C PRO A 64 -3.22 4.62 35.65
N PRO A 65 -3.25 4.41 34.32
CA PRO A 65 -2.12 4.74 33.47
C PRO A 65 -1.81 6.22 33.54
N ARG A 66 -0.50 6.54 33.61
CA ARG A 66 -0.03 7.92 33.55
C ARG A 66 -0.50 8.59 32.27
N ALA A 67 -1.01 9.82 32.37
CA ALA A 67 -1.52 10.58 31.22
C ALA A 67 -0.50 10.68 30.07
N GLN A 68 0.78 10.88 30.39
CA GLN A 68 1.87 10.91 29.41
C GLN A 68 1.98 9.62 28.57
N MET A 69 1.71 8.46 29.17
CA MET A 69 1.75 7.18 28.46
C MET A 69 0.59 7.05 27.47
N LEU A 70 -0.61 7.48 27.87
CA LEU A 70 -1.77 7.51 26.98
C LEU A 70 -1.59 8.52 25.85
N GLN A 71 -1.00 9.68 26.14
CA GLN A 71 -0.68 10.70 25.13
C GLN A 71 0.35 10.18 24.12
N GLY A 72 1.41 9.51 24.58
CA GLY A 72 2.40 8.89 23.68
C GLY A 72 1.78 7.82 22.78
N LEU A 73 0.90 6.98 23.33
CA LEU A 73 0.15 6.01 22.53
C LEU A 73 -0.75 6.66 21.47
N ARG A 74 -1.42 7.74 21.84
CA ARG A 74 -2.26 8.50 20.90
C ARG A 74 -1.41 9.09 19.77
N GLN A 75 -0.29 9.73 20.08
CA GLN A 75 0.61 10.29 19.07
C GLN A 75 1.13 9.22 18.11
N TRP A 76 1.52 8.05 18.64
CA TRP A 76 1.93 6.92 17.79
C TRP A 76 0.80 6.41 16.89
N LEU A 77 -0.43 6.34 17.40
CA LEU A 77 -1.59 5.98 16.57
C LEU A 77 -1.85 7.02 15.48
N GLU A 78 -1.76 8.31 15.78
CA GLU A 78 -1.95 9.39 14.82
C GLU A 78 -0.91 9.32 13.69
N VAL A 79 0.37 9.10 14.02
CA VAL A 79 1.44 8.88 13.04
C VAL A 79 1.17 7.64 12.20
N LEU A 80 0.77 6.53 12.81
CA LEU A 80 0.47 5.30 12.08
C LEU A 80 -0.71 5.47 11.11
N ILE A 81 -1.77 6.16 11.54
CA ILE A 81 -2.93 6.49 10.69
C ILE A 81 -2.50 7.36 9.51
N HIS A 82 -1.69 8.38 9.76
CA HIS A 82 -1.16 9.23 8.71
C HIS A 82 -0.35 8.42 7.68
N ASN A 83 0.57 7.57 8.15
CA ASN A 83 1.37 6.71 7.27
C ASN A 83 0.50 5.76 6.43
N MET A 84 -0.58 5.20 7.01
CA MET A 84 -1.55 4.38 6.27
C MET A 84 -2.28 5.18 5.19
N GLN A 85 -2.68 6.43 5.48
CA GLN A 85 -3.35 7.29 4.50
C GLN A 85 -2.43 7.64 3.33
N VAL A 86 -1.18 8.01 3.63
CA VAL A 86 -0.17 8.30 2.60
C VAL A 86 0.06 7.08 1.71
N LEU A 87 0.25 5.90 2.31
CA LEU A 87 0.45 4.67 1.55
C LEU A 87 -0.77 4.34 0.67
N ARG A 88 -1.99 4.52 1.19
CA ARG A 88 -3.22 4.30 0.44
C ARG A 88 -3.31 5.23 -0.78
N ALA A 89 -3.01 6.52 -0.61
CA ALA A 89 -3.00 7.48 -1.71
C ALA A 89 -1.98 7.10 -2.79
N GLN A 90 -0.79 6.61 -2.39
CA GLN A 90 0.21 6.11 -3.35
C GLN A 90 -0.25 4.87 -4.11
N GLU A 91 -0.98 3.96 -3.45
CA GLU A 91 -1.53 2.76 -4.10
C GLU A 91 -2.65 3.09 -5.07
N GLU A 92 -3.48 4.09 -4.75
CA GLU A 92 -4.54 4.58 -5.62
C GLU A 92 -3.99 5.29 -6.85
N ALA A 93 -3.07 6.24 -6.68
CA ALA A 93 -2.40 6.90 -7.79
C ALA A 93 -1.65 5.92 -8.71
N ALA A 94 -1.02 4.89 -8.15
CA ALA A 94 -0.36 3.85 -8.95
C ALA A 94 -1.36 3.02 -9.77
N ARG A 95 -2.54 2.74 -9.21
CA ARG A 95 -3.60 2.01 -9.92
C ARG A 95 -4.20 2.85 -11.05
N GLU A 96 -4.49 4.12 -10.79
CA GLU A 96 -4.99 5.06 -11.80
C GLU A 96 -4.02 5.16 -12.98
N MET A 97 -2.72 5.29 -12.70
CA MET A 97 -1.68 5.32 -13.74
C MET A 97 -1.62 4.02 -14.55
N GLU A 98 -1.71 2.85 -13.89
CA GLU A 98 -1.74 1.56 -14.60
C GLU A 98 -2.99 1.42 -15.47
N GLU A 99 -4.15 1.83 -14.96
CA GLU A 99 -5.42 1.84 -15.71
C GLU A 99 -5.35 2.76 -16.93
N GLU A 100 -4.75 3.95 -16.80
CA GLU A 100 -4.53 4.89 -17.91
C GLU A 100 -3.62 4.28 -18.99
N ILE A 101 -2.51 3.65 -18.59
CA ILE A 101 -1.61 2.96 -19.52
C ILE A 101 -2.38 1.88 -20.30
N TRP A 102 -3.15 1.04 -19.61
CA TRP A 102 -3.90 -0.03 -20.26
C TRP A 102 -5.08 0.47 -21.10
N ALA A 103 -5.69 1.60 -20.74
CA ALA A 103 -6.72 2.24 -21.55
C ALA A 103 -6.15 2.76 -22.88
N ASN A 104 -4.92 3.30 -22.87
CA ASN A 104 -4.23 3.82 -24.04
C ASN A 104 -3.62 2.73 -24.95
N VAL A 105 -3.57 1.49 -24.48
CA VAL A 105 -3.14 0.33 -25.27
C VAL A 105 -4.30 -0.29 -26.05
N ARG A 106 -5.57 -0.16 -25.60
CA ARG A 106 -6.75 -0.75 -26.25
C ARG A 106 -7.19 0.01 -27.50
#